data_AF-A0A924NJJ5-F1
#
_entry.id   AF-A0A924NJJ5-F1
#
_cell.length_a   1.000
_cell.length_b   1.000
_cell.length_c   1.000
_cell.angle_alpha   90.00
_cell.angle_beta   90.00
_cell.angle_gamma   90.00
#
_symmetry.space_group_name_H-M   'P 1'
#
loop_
_entity.id
_entity.type
_entity.pdbx_description
1 polymer ?
#
loop_
_entity_poly.entity_id
_entity_poly.type
_entity_poly.pdbx_seq_one_letter_code
_entity_poly.pdbx_strand_id
1 'polypeptide(L)'
;AARCERERGPGELRSPGTGRHINILVSQAPALPRLLDDEPALAIRVLTDPRGRVQPGVVAFVEALLRRDVEEFALEPLIEPDALAFALVRLGESFLYADVLAARQPDVQTADCLQSALIEGRRT
;
A
#
# COMPACT_ATOMS: atom_id res chain seq x y z
N ALA A 1 14.15 -17.64 0.07
CA ALA A 1 13.87 -16.46 0.91
C ALA A 1 13.94 -15.23 0.02
N ALA A 2 12.85 -14.48 -0.10
CA ALA A 2 12.75 -13.36 -1.03
C ALA A 2 13.66 -12.20 -0.56
N ARG A 3 14.30 -11.52 -1.53
CA ARG A 3 15.25 -10.41 -1.31
C ARG A 3 14.69 -9.25 -0.45
N CYS A 4 13.37 -9.20 -0.26
CA CYS A 4 12.63 -8.20 0.52
C CYS A 4 12.67 -8.39 2.05
N GLU A 5 13.18 -9.50 2.58
CA GLU A 5 13.24 -9.74 4.04
C GLU A 5 14.35 -8.94 4.78
N ARG A 6 15.18 -8.16 4.08
CA ARG A 6 16.28 -7.43 4.73
C ARG A 6 15.78 -6.18 5.47
N GLU A 7 16.14 -6.06 6.75
CA GLU A 7 15.99 -4.82 7.52
C GLU A 7 16.77 -3.68 6.84
N ARG A 8 16.12 -2.52 6.74
CA ARG A 8 16.53 -1.40 5.89
C ARG A 8 17.67 -0.59 6.47
N GLY A 9 18.55 -0.12 5.59
CA GLY A 9 19.65 0.78 5.93
C GLY A 9 19.24 2.26 5.88
N PRO A 10 19.93 3.16 6.61
CA PRO A 10 19.70 4.60 6.50
C PRO A 10 20.04 5.10 5.07
N GLY A 11 19.06 5.64 4.35
CA GLY A 11 19.21 6.20 2.99
C GLY A 11 18.42 5.49 1.88
N GLU A 12 17.74 4.38 2.17
CA GLU A 12 16.86 3.72 1.21
C GLU A 12 15.53 4.47 1.01
N LEU A 13 14.95 4.35 -0.19
CA LEU A 13 13.63 4.89 -0.56
C LEU A 13 12.61 4.59 0.55
N ARG A 14 11.83 5.58 0.96
CA ARG A 14 10.91 5.46 2.11
C ARG A 14 9.56 4.85 1.72
N SER A 15 9.26 4.85 0.43
CA SER A 15 8.03 4.32 -0.17
C SER A 15 7.74 2.82 -0.03
N PRO A 16 8.69 1.86 0.09
CA PRO A 16 8.35 0.43 0.04
C PRO A 16 7.67 -0.10 1.32
N GLY A 17 7.13 0.75 2.20
CA GLY A 17 6.48 0.34 3.46
C GLY A 17 4.97 0.63 3.49
N THR A 18 4.34 0.76 2.33
CA THR A 18 2.98 1.31 2.21
C THR A 18 1.93 0.49 2.96
N GLY A 19 2.03 -0.85 2.90
CA GLY A 19 1.11 -1.74 3.63
C GLY A 19 1.16 -1.57 5.15
N ARG A 20 2.36 -1.36 5.72
CA ARG A 20 2.52 -1.12 7.16
C ARG A 20 2.00 0.26 7.57
N HIS A 21 2.19 1.30 6.74
CA HIS A 21 1.70 2.65 7.02
C HIS A 21 0.18 2.78 6.95
N ILE A 22 -0.47 2.10 6.00
CA ILE A 22 -1.94 2.07 5.90
C ILE A 22 -2.53 1.41 7.15
N ASN A 23 -2.01 0.26 7.59
CA ASN A 23 -2.45 -0.37 8.84
C ASN A 23 -2.24 0.53 10.06
N ILE A 24 -1.15 1.30 10.11
CA ILE A 24 -0.93 2.28 11.19
C ILE A 24 -1.98 3.40 11.13
N LEU A 25 -2.25 3.99 9.97
CA LEU A 25 -3.27 5.04 9.81
C LEU A 25 -4.69 4.54 10.13
N VAL A 26 -5.02 3.32 9.68
CA VAL A 26 -6.27 2.60 9.99
C VAL A 26 -6.38 2.34 11.50
N SER A 27 -5.29 1.92 12.15
CA SER A 27 -5.27 1.66 13.60
C SER A 27 -5.46 2.91 14.47
N GLN A 28 -5.28 4.11 13.91
CA GLN A 28 -5.52 5.37 14.64
C GLN A 28 -7.01 5.75 14.70
N ALA A 29 -7.88 5.08 13.95
CA ALA A 29 -9.32 5.27 14.03
C ALA A 29 -9.93 4.31 15.08
N PRO A 30 -10.44 4.80 16.23
CA PRO A 30 -10.89 3.92 17.32
C PRO A 30 -12.05 2.98 16.94
N ALA A 31 -12.86 3.37 15.96
CA ALA A 31 -14.04 2.62 15.53
C ALA A 31 -13.73 1.55 14.48
N LEU A 32 -12.57 1.63 13.83
CA LEU A 32 -12.26 0.81 12.66
C LEU A 32 -11.89 -0.65 13.01
N PRO A 33 -11.12 -0.94 14.09
CA PRO A 33 -10.94 -2.31 14.56
C PRO A 33 -12.27 -2.99 14.91
N ARG A 34 -13.18 -2.28 15.60
CA ARG A 34 -14.50 -2.82 15.95
C ARG A 34 -15.35 -3.09 14.71
N LEU A 35 -15.32 -2.21 13.71
CA LEU A 35 -16.03 -2.44 12.45
C LEU A 35 -15.45 -3.64 11.67
N LEU A 36 -14.13 -3.84 11.71
CA LEU A 36 -13.48 -5.00 11.09
C LEU A 36 -13.91 -6.32 11.76
N ASP A 37 -14.09 -6.31 13.09
CA ASP A 37 -14.55 -7.47 13.85
C ASP A 37 -16.05 -7.74 13.66
N ASP A 38 -16.88 -6.70 13.75
CA ASP A 38 -18.35 -6.82 13.77
C ASP A 38 -18.94 -6.94 12.36
N GLU A 39 -18.42 -6.18 11.38
CA GLU A 39 -18.95 -6.12 10.00
C GLU A 39 -17.82 -6.07 8.95
N PRO A 40 -17.03 -7.16 8.79
CA PRO A 40 -15.82 -7.17 7.96
C PRO A 40 -16.08 -6.78 6.50
N ALA A 41 -17.18 -7.23 5.90
CA ALA A 41 -17.52 -6.87 4.52
C ALA A 41 -17.82 -5.37 4.36
N LEU A 42 -18.48 -4.74 5.34
CA LEU A 42 -18.73 -3.30 5.33
C LEU A 42 -17.44 -2.53 5.57
N ALA A 43 -16.59 -2.98 6.51
CA ALA A 43 -15.30 -2.39 6.77
C ALA A 43 -14.44 -2.35 5.50
N ILE A 44 -14.30 -3.48 4.80
CA ILE A 44 -13.53 -3.54 3.55
C ILE A 44 -14.13 -2.64 2.48
N ARG A 45 -15.45 -2.56 2.36
CA ARG A 45 -16.08 -1.62 1.42
C ARG A 45 -15.72 -0.18 1.75
N VAL A 46 -15.79 0.23 3.01
CA VAL A 46 -15.42 1.60 3.44
C VAL A 46 -13.95 1.89 3.16
N LEU A 47 -13.08 0.91 3.39
CA LEU A 47 -11.63 1.06 3.21
C LEU A 47 -11.21 1.15 1.74
N THR A 48 -11.91 0.46 0.85
CA THR A 48 -11.48 0.23 -0.54
C THR A 48 -12.38 0.87 -1.60
N ASP A 49 -13.51 1.49 -1.23
CA ASP A 49 -14.40 2.17 -2.18
C ASP A 49 -13.71 3.40 -2.79
N PRO A 50 -13.44 3.41 -4.12
CA PRO A 50 -12.79 4.53 -4.79
C PRO A 50 -13.64 5.80 -4.82
N ARG A 51 -14.94 5.72 -4.53
CA ARG A 51 -15.85 6.87 -4.37
C ARG A 51 -15.95 7.32 -2.92
N GLY A 52 -15.35 6.59 -2.00
CA GLY A 52 -15.28 6.92 -0.58
C GLY A 52 -14.21 7.98 -0.28
N ARG A 53 -13.94 8.21 1.01
CA ARG A 53 -12.89 9.15 1.45
C ARG A 53 -11.58 8.46 1.81
N VAL A 54 -11.64 7.20 2.24
CA VAL A 54 -10.48 6.47 2.74
C VAL A 54 -9.55 6.11 1.60
N GLN A 55 -10.03 5.37 0.60
CA GLN A 55 -9.21 4.92 -0.51
C GLN A 55 -8.56 6.08 -1.28
N PRO A 56 -9.28 7.15 -1.68
CA PRO A 56 -8.64 8.27 -2.37
C PRO A 56 -7.64 9.03 -1.49
N GLY A 57 -7.92 9.13 -0.18
CA GLY A 57 -6.99 9.74 0.77
C GLY A 57 -5.69 8.93 0.92
N VAL A 58 -5.79 7.60 0.94
CA VAL A 58 -4.64 6.71 0.96
C VAL A 58 -3.84 6.84 -0.35
N VAL A 59 -4.51 6.83 -1.51
CA VAL A 59 -3.83 7.02 -2.81
C VAL A 59 -3.09 8.35 -2.85
N ALA A 60 -3.72 9.46 -2.44
CA ALA A 60 -3.10 10.77 -2.42
C ALA A 60 -1.89 10.84 -1.46
N PHE A 61 -1.96 10.16 -0.31
CA PHE A 61 -0.83 10.04 0.61
C PHE A 61 0.34 9.29 -0.01
N VAL A 62 0.08 8.18 -0.71
CA VAL A 62 1.12 7.39 -1.39
C VAL A 62 1.73 8.19 -2.54
N GLU A 63 0.92 8.91 -3.32
CA GLU A 63 1.41 9.80 -4.37
C GLU A 63 2.36 10.86 -3.80
N ALA A 64 1.99 11.49 -2.68
CA ALA A 64 2.84 12.49 -2.03
C ALA A 64 4.19 11.91 -1.59
N LEU A 65 4.22 10.66 -1.08
CA LEU A 65 5.47 9.98 -0.75
C LEU A 65 6.32 9.68 -1.99
N LEU A 66 5.69 9.23 -3.08
CA LEU A 66 6.41 8.96 -4.33
C LEU A 66 7.00 10.25 -4.92
N ARG A 67 6.23 11.34 -4.94
CA ARG A 67 6.73 12.66 -5.41
C ARG A 67 7.90 13.14 -4.56
N ARG A 68 7.81 13.00 -3.24
CA ARG A 68 8.91 13.30 -2.34
C ARG A 68 10.15 12.46 -2.67
N ASP A 69 9.97 11.16 -2.92
CA ASP A 69 11.10 10.28 -3.26
C ASP A 69 11.74 10.62 -4.62
N VAL A 70 10.95 11.10 -5.58
CA VAL A 70 11.46 11.65 -6.85
C VAL A 70 12.31 12.91 -6.59
N GLU A 71 11.82 13.83 -5.77
CA GLU A 71 12.47 15.11 -5.48
C GLU A 71 13.72 14.99 -4.59
N GLU A 72 13.65 14.19 -3.53
CA GLU A 72 14.69 14.09 -2.49
C GLU A 72 15.68 12.94 -2.71
N PHE A 73 15.27 11.87 -3.40
CA PHE A 73 16.05 10.62 -3.48
C PHE A 73 16.28 10.12 -4.91
N ALA A 74 15.99 10.96 -5.92
CA ALA A 74 16.19 10.66 -7.34
C ALA A 74 15.52 9.34 -7.78
N LEU A 75 14.35 9.03 -7.21
CA LEU A 75 13.50 7.97 -7.73
C LEU A 75 13.10 8.31 -9.18
N GLU A 76 13.24 7.35 -10.09
CA GLU A 76 12.82 7.46 -11.50
C GLU A 76 11.74 6.41 -11.81
N PRO A 77 10.46 6.66 -11.48
CA PRO A 77 9.38 5.73 -11.77
C PRO A 77 9.18 5.51 -13.27
N LEU A 78 8.76 4.31 -13.66
CA LEU A 78 8.43 3.99 -15.06
C LEU A 78 7.20 4.71 -15.60
N ILE A 79 6.32 5.14 -14.70
CA ILE A 79 5.02 5.76 -14.96
C ILE A 79 4.82 6.91 -13.98
N GLU A 80 3.85 7.78 -14.25
CA GLU A 80 3.58 8.92 -13.38
C GLU A 80 3.25 8.52 -11.93
N PRO A 81 3.69 9.31 -10.92
CA PRO A 81 3.51 8.97 -9.50
C PRO A 81 2.06 8.73 -9.06
N ASP A 82 1.08 9.40 -9.67
CA ASP A 82 -0.34 9.24 -9.38
C ASP A 82 -0.85 7.85 -9.83
N ALA A 83 -0.51 7.43 -11.05
CA ALA A 83 -0.83 6.12 -11.58
C ALA A 83 -0.12 5.01 -10.80
N LEU A 84 1.15 5.22 -10.43
CA LEU A 84 1.90 4.28 -9.59
C LEU A 84 1.28 4.16 -8.20
N ALA A 85 0.92 5.28 -7.56
CA ALA A 85 0.28 5.28 -6.25
C ALA A 85 -1.03 4.47 -6.25
N PHE A 86 -1.89 4.72 -7.24
CA PHE A 86 -3.14 3.98 -7.40
C PHE A 86 -2.87 2.47 -7.54
N ALA A 87 -1.92 2.08 -8.39
CA ALA A 87 -1.56 0.68 -8.61
C ALA A 87 -1.02 0.02 -7.33
N LEU A 88 -0.11 0.67 -6.61
CA LEU A 88 0.46 0.17 -5.36
C LEU A 88 -0.62 -0.05 -4.30
N VAL A 89 -1.57 0.89 -4.15
CA VAL A 89 -2.67 0.77 -3.19
C VAL A 89 -3.58 -0.41 -3.55
N ARG A 90 -4.05 -0.50 -4.80
CA ARG A 90 -4.92 -1.59 -5.24
C ARG A 90 -4.25 -2.96 -5.13
N LEU A 91 -2.95 -3.03 -5.41
CA LEU A 91 -2.17 -4.23 -5.23
C LEU A 91 -2.13 -4.61 -3.74
N GLY A 92 -1.74 -3.68 -2.86
CA GLY A 92 -1.70 -3.92 -1.41
C GLY A 92 -3.04 -4.40 -0.85
N GLU A 93 -4.14 -3.73 -1.21
CA GLU A 93 -5.50 -4.11 -0.80
C GLU A 93 -5.87 -5.55 -1.21
N SER A 94 -5.46 -5.99 -2.40
CA SER A 94 -5.78 -7.33 -2.91
C SER A 94 -5.14 -8.46 -2.10
N PHE A 95 -4.01 -8.18 -1.45
CA PHE A 95 -3.28 -9.14 -0.60
C PHE A 95 -3.61 -8.98 0.88
N LEU A 96 -3.84 -7.74 1.36
CA LEU A 96 -4.17 -7.45 2.75
C LEU A 96 -5.56 -7.96 3.13
N TYR A 97 -6.52 -7.87 2.21
CA TYR A 97 -7.92 -8.26 2.46
C TYR A 97 -8.32 -9.52 1.67
N ALA A 98 -7.35 -10.38 1.34
CA ALA A 98 -7.56 -11.56 0.52
C ALA A 98 -8.54 -12.57 1.15
N ASP A 99 -8.64 -12.59 2.48
CA ASP A 99 -9.54 -13.42 3.27
C ASP A 99 -10.99 -12.98 3.11
N VAL A 100 -11.23 -11.66 3.21
CA VAL A 100 -12.55 -11.06 3.06
C VAL A 100 -12.97 -10.99 1.59
N LEU A 101 -12.04 -10.69 0.67
CA LEU A 101 -12.34 -10.50 -0.76
C LEU A 101 -12.39 -11.82 -1.55
N ALA A 102 -11.63 -12.84 -1.14
CA ALA A 102 -11.43 -14.04 -1.96
C ALA A 102 -11.25 -15.35 -1.17
N ALA A 103 -11.58 -15.37 0.14
CA ALA A 103 -11.41 -16.53 1.01
C ALA A 103 -10.00 -17.14 0.98
N ARG A 104 -8.98 -16.28 0.83
CA ARG A 104 -7.55 -16.65 0.77
C ARG A 104 -6.80 -16.09 1.98
N GLN A 105 -5.74 -16.76 2.41
CA GLN A 105 -4.88 -16.21 3.47
C GLN A 105 -4.22 -14.91 3.00
N PRO A 106 -4.19 -13.84 3.81
CA PRO A 106 -3.46 -12.62 3.49
C PRO A 106 -1.98 -12.92 3.28
N ASP A 107 -1.39 -12.36 2.22
CA ASP A 107 0.02 -12.55 1.88
C ASP A 107 0.71 -11.20 1.68
N VAL A 108 1.02 -10.58 2.81
CA VAL A 108 1.67 -9.27 2.87
C VAL A 108 3.10 -9.31 2.34
N GLN A 109 3.77 -10.47 2.42
CA GLN A 109 5.14 -10.62 1.93
C GLN A 109 5.19 -10.55 0.40
N THR A 110 4.28 -11.24 -0.27
CA THR A 110 4.16 -11.15 -1.73
C THR A 110 3.77 -9.75 -2.17
N ALA A 111 2.86 -9.08 -1.44
CA ALA A 111 2.50 -7.69 -1.71
C ALA A 111 3.71 -6.76 -1.67
N ASP A 112 4.53 -6.85 -0.62
CA ASP A 112 5.74 -6.04 -0.43
C ASP A 112 6.77 -6.28 -1.56
N CYS A 113 6.96 -7.53 -1.96
CA CYS A 113 7.83 -7.89 -3.09
C CYS A 113 7.35 -7.27 -4.41
N LEU A 114 6.06 -7.37 -4.70
CA LEU A 114 5.48 -6.83 -5.94
C LEU A 114 5.50 -5.29 -5.94
N GLN A 115 5.18 -4.66 -4.81
CA GLN A 115 5.25 -3.21 -4.67
C GLN A 115 6.69 -2.69 -4.85
N SER A 116 7.68 -3.37 -4.27
CA SER A 116 9.10 -3.05 -4.48
C SER A 116 9.50 -3.18 -5.95
N ALA A 117 9.08 -4.27 -6.61
CA ALA A 117 9.37 -4.49 -8.03
C ALA A 117 8.75 -3.41 -8.95
N LEU A 118 7.54 -2.93 -8.63
CA LEU A 118 6.89 -1.85 -9.37
C LEU A 118 7.61 -0.50 -9.20
N ILE A 119 8.12 -0.22 -7.99
CA ILE A 119 8.88 1.01 -7.71
C ILE A 119 10.26 0.97 -8.37
N GLU A 120 10.95 -0.17 -8.34
CA GLU A 120 12.31 -0.35 -8.88
C GLU A 120 12.37 -0.66 -10.38
N GLY A 121 11.22 -0.80 -11.04
CA GLY A 121 11.13 -1.17 -12.46
C GLY A 121 11.94 -0.24 -13.36
N ARG A 122 12.59 -0.78 -14.39
CA ARG A 122 13.32 -0.01 -15.42
C ARG A 122 12.95 -0.48 -16.82
N ARG A 123 12.95 0.45 -17.80
CA ARG A 123 12.79 0.08 -19.22
C ARG A 123 14.11 -0.53 -19.68
N THR A 124 14.05 -1.79 -20.09
CA THR A 124 15.13 -2.50 -20.80
C THR A 124 15.26 -2.04 -22.23
#